data_AF-A0A7Y2UMR8-F1
#
_entry.id   AF-A0A7Y2UMR8-F1
#
_cell.length_a   1.000
_cell.length_b   1.000
_cell.length_c   1.000
_cell.angle_alpha   90.00
_cell.angle_beta   90.00
_cell.angle_gamma   90.00
#
_symmetry.space_group_name_H-M   'P 1'
#
loop_
_entity.id
_entity.type
_entity.pdbx_description
1 polymer ?
#
loop_
_entity_poly.entity_id
_entity_poly.type
_entity_poly.pdbx_seq_one_letter_code
_entity_poly.pdbx_strand_id
1 'polypeptide(L)'
;MQDIRVQEKELRSLVKNKLTDAGLNEVDAGIVSDVLVHADLRGVRSHGVIRTEHYTTRLGAGSLNKNPSFSFTRVRPGAGSLDADDGMGHSACLEAMDRACELARESGIAMVGVHNGSHCG
;
A
#
# COMPACT_ATOMS: atom_id res chain seq x y z
N MET A 1 27.29 -13.25 1.58
CA MET A 1 26.76 -11.93 1.99
C MET A 1 26.42 -12.06 3.46
N GLN A 2 26.79 -11.09 4.31
CA GLN A 2 26.57 -11.16 5.76
C GLN A 2 25.28 -10.42 6.08
N ASP A 3 24.38 -11.03 6.87
CA ASP A 3 23.13 -10.38 7.26
C ASP A 3 23.39 -9.28 8.28
N ILE A 4 22.67 -8.16 8.15
CA ILE A 4 22.69 -7.04 9.09
C ILE A 4 21.36 -7.03 9.86
N ARG A 5 21.43 -6.83 11.17
CA ARG A 5 20.25 -6.61 12.01
C ARG A 5 19.98 -5.10 12.10
N VAL A 6 18.77 -4.70 11.76
CA VAL A 6 18.28 -3.32 11.86
C VAL A 6 17.07 -3.33 12.77
N GLN A 7 16.92 -2.31 13.61
CA GLN A 7 15.73 -2.19 14.46
C GLN A 7 14.51 -1.89 13.60
N GLU A 8 13.36 -2.45 13.97
CA GLU A 8 12.10 -2.32 13.23
C GLU A 8 11.68 -0.86 13.00
N LYS A 9 11.77 -0.02 14.03
CA LYS A 9 11.44 1.41 13.94
C LYS A 9 12.37 2.16 12.99
N GLU A 10 13.66 1.88 13.09
CA GLU A 10 14.69 2.47 12.23
C GLU A 10 14.47 2.06 10.77
N LEU A 11 14.21 0.78 10.52
CA LEU A 11 13.93 0.27 9.18
C LEU A 11 12.67 0.92 8.58
N ARG A 12 11.59 1.03 9.35
CA ARG A 12 10.36 1.71 8.90
C ARG A 12 10.63 3.17 8.53
N SER A 13 11.36 3.91 9.37
CA SER A 13 11.73 5.30 9.09
C SER A 13 12.58 5.44 7.83
N LEU A 14 13.57 4.56 7.61
CA LEU A 14 14.41 4.57 6.41
C LEU A 14 13.59 4.36 5.14
N VAL A 15 12.66 3.39 5.16
CA VAL A 15 11.79 3.09 4.01
C VAL A 15 10.82 4.24 3.75
N LYS A 16 10.13 4.74 4.79
CA LYS A 16 9.21 5.89 4.65
C LYS A 16 9.93 7.09 4.03
N ASN A 17 11.10 7.45 4.58
CA ASN A 17 11.87 8.58 4.08
C ASN A 17 12.27 8.40 2.62
N LYS A 18 12.68 7.21 2.20
CA LYS A 18 13.04 6.96 0.78
C LYS A 18 11.85 7.07 -0.17
N LEU A 19 10.66 6.66 0.24
CA LEU A 19 9.45 6.82 -0.55
C LEU A 19 9.03 8.29 -0.64
N THR A 20 9.10 9.02 0.46
CA THR A 20 8.85 10.47 0.49
C THR A 20 9.86 11.26 -0.34
N ASP A 21 11.16 10.91 -0.27
CA ASP A 21 12.21 11.48 -1.12
C ASP A 21 11.93 11.26 -2.62
N ALA A 22 11.30 10.13 -2.98
CA ALA A 22 10.87 9.84 -4.36
C ALA A 22 9.60 10.61 -4.77
N GLY A 23 9.01 11.37 -3.84
CA GLY A 23 7.87 12.26 -4.03
C GLY A 23 6.52 11.64 -3.72
N LEU A 24 6.45 10.43 -3.16
CA LEU A 24 5.18 9.88 -2.66
C LEU A 24 4.72 10.69 -1.44
N ASN A 25 3.43 10.98 -1.35
CA ASN A 25 2.88 11.69 -0.20
C ASN A 25 3.13 10.95 1.13
N GLU A 26 3.15 11.70 2.22
CA GLU A 26 3.53 11.19 3.54
C GLU A 26 2.62 10.07 4.08
N VAL A 27 1.33 10.14 3.76
CA VAL A 27 0.34 9.16 4.23
C VAL A 27 0.61 7.80 3.57
N ASP A 28 0.70 7.79 2.24
CA ASP A 28 0.98 6.56 1.49
C ASP A 28 2.37 6.01 1.77
N ALA A 29 3.38 6.87 1.90
CA ALA A 29 4.73 6.44 2.29
C ALA A 29 4.71 5.74 3.67
N GLY A 30 3.90 6.23 4.60
CA GLY A 30 3.66 5.60 5.90
C GLY A 30 3.08 4.19 5.75
N ILE A 31 1.97 4.06 5.04
CA ILE A 31 1.27 2.78 4.83
C ILE A 31 2.19 1.76 4.16
N VAL A 32 2.83 2.14 3.06
CA VAL A 32 3.74 1.26 2.31
C VAL A 32 4.91 0.81 3.18
N SER A 33 5.54 1.73 3.92
CA SER A 33 6.64 1.36 4.81
C SER A 33 6.22 0.37 5.90
N ASP A 34 5.00 0.48 6.41
CA ASP A 34 4.48 -0.43 7.42
C ASP A 34 4.26 -1.84 6.85
N VAL A 35 3.65 -1.95 5.66
CA VAL A 35 3.42 -3.25 5.02
C VAL A 35 4.72 -3.96 4.65
N LEU A 36 5.69 -3.23 4.06
CA LEU A 36 6.98 -3.82 3.69
C LEU A 36 7.77 -4.28 4.92
N VAL A 37 7.80 -3.49 5.99
CA VAL A 37 8.47 -3.91 7.24
C VAL A 37 7.73 -5.07 7.89
N HIS A 38 6.39 -5.07 7.86
CA HIS A 38 5.61 -6.20 8.34
C HIS A 38 5.97 -7.50 7.61
N ALA A 39 6.10 -7.48 6.29
CA ALA A 39 6.51 -8.64 5.51
C ALA A 39 7.91 -9.15 5.93
N ASP A 40 8.87 -8.27 6.20
CA ASP A 40 10.18 -8.68 6.73
C ASP A 40 10.12 -9.28 8.14
N LEU A 41 9.31 -8.70 9.04
CA LEU A 41 9.08 -9.24 10.38
C LEU A 41 8.44 -10.64 10.32
N ARG A 42 7.64 -10.91 9.28
CA ARG A 42 7.03 -12.21 9.00
C ARG A 42 7.96 -13.19 8.26
N GLY A 43 9.17 -12.76 7.89
CA GLY A 43 10.13 -13.57 7.14
C GLY A 43 9.83 -13.68 5.64
N VAL A 44 8.89 -12.89 5.11
CA VAL A 44 8.52 -12.87 3.68
C VAL A 44 9.38 -11.85 2.93
N ARG A 45 10.67 -12.14 2.85
CA ARG A 45 11.70 -11.22 2.32
C ARG A 45 11.41 -10.71 0.91
N SER A 46 10.81 -11.54 0.05
CA SER A 46 10.47 -11.19 -1.34
C SER A 46 9.40 -10.11 -1.49
N HIS A 47 8.69 -9.78 -0.41
CA HIS A 47 7.61 -8.80 -0.34
C HIS A 47 7.90 -7.72 0.73
N GLY A 48 9.12 -7.73 1.28
CA GLY A 48 9.57 -6.79 2.31
C GLY A 48 10.29 -5.57 1.74
N VAL A 49 11.18 -4.97 2.55
CA VAL A 49 11.86 -3.71 2.22
C VAL A 49 12.75 -3.78 0.98
N ILE A 50 13.08 -4.99 0.50
CA ILE A 50 13.75 -5.19 -0.79
C ILE A 50 12.97 -4.58 -1.96
N ARG A 51 11.64 -4.43 -1.83
CA ARG A 51 10.78 -3.82 -2.86
C ARG A 51 10.82 -2.30 -2.84
N THR A 52 11.42 -1.66 -1.84
CA THR A 52 11.50 -0.19 -1.74
C THR A 52 12.12 0.41 -3.00
N GLU A 53 13.22 -0.16 -3.49
CA GLU A 53 13.87 0.29 -4.73
C GLU A 53 12.90 0.24 -5.92
N HIS A 54 12.22 -0.89 -6.13
CA HIS A 54 11.23 -1.05 -7.20
C HIS A 54 10.18 0.06 -7.20
N TYR A 55 9.62 0.41 -6.03
CA TYR A 55 8.63 1.48 -5.93
C TYR A 55 9.23 2.86 -6.18
N THR A 56 10.40 3.16 -5.62
CA THR A 56 11.07 4.46 -5.85
C THR A 56 11.45 4.66 -7.33
N THR A 57 11.91 3.61 -8.02
CA THR A 57 12.18 3.65 -9.46
C THR A 57 10.91 3.94 -10.25
N ARG A 58 9.80 3.27 -9.91
CA ARG A 58 8.51 3.46 -10.59
C ARG A 58 7.92 4.85 -10.38
N LEU A 59 8.05 5.41 -9.18
CA LEU A 59 7.68 6.79 -8.85
C LEU A 59 8.54 7.80 -9.61
N GLY A 60 9.85 7.56 -9.71
CA GLY A 60 10.78 8.38 -10.49
C GLY A 60 10.48 8.36 -11.98
N ALA A 61 10.04 7.22 -12.52
CA ALA A 61 9.62 7.06 -13.91
C ALA A 61 8.21 7.59 -14.22
N GLY A 62 7.46 8.06 -13.22
CA GLY A 62 6.08 8.55 -13.41
C GLY A 62 5.03 7.46 -13.66
N SER A 63 5.35 6.19 -13.38
CA SER A 63 4.46 5.04 -13.58
C SER A 63 3.57 4.71 -12.36
N LEU A 64 3.62 5.57 -11.34
CA LEU A 64 2.83 5.51 -10.12
C LEU A 64 2.43 6.93 -9.75
N ASN A 65 1.16 7.11 -9.39
CA ASN A 65 0.66 8.39 -8.91
C ASN A 65 1.17 8.66 -7.49
N LYS A 66 1.79 9.83 -7.32
CA LYS A 66 2.40 10.29 -6.06
C LYS A 66 1.39 10.82 -5.06
N ASN A 67 0.23 11.27 -5.55
CA ASN A 67 -0.86 11.85 -4.77
C ASN A 67 -2.20 11.32 -5.32
N PRO A 68 -2.44 10.01 -5.20
CA PRO A 68 -3.64 9.41 -5.76
C PRO A 68 -4.90 9.90 -5.04
N SER A 69 -5.97 10.09 -5.80
CA SER A 69 -7.30 10.40 -5.26
C SER A 69 -8.21 9.21 -5.45
N PHE A 70 -8.24 8.30 -4.48
CA PHE A 70 -9.06 7.10 -4.57
C PHE A 70 -10.55 7.41 -4.68
N SER A 71 -11.24 6.69 -5.56
CA SER A 71 -12.67 6.86 -5.80
C SER A 71 -13.40 5.55 -5.50
N PHE A 72 -14.27 5.58 -4.49
CA PHE A 72 -15.10 4.44 -4.10
C PHE A 72 -16.51 4.56 -4.66
N THR A 73 -16.98 3.48 -5.28
CA THR A 73 -18.37 3.35 -5.73
C THR A 73 -19.03 2.17 -5.03
N ARG A 74 -20.12 2.42 -4.29
CA ARG A 74 -20.97 1.35 -3.77
C ARG A 74 -21.84 0.79 -4.90
N VAL A 75 -21.62 -0.48 -5.24
CA VAL A 75 -22.31 -1.16 -6.36
C VAL A 75 -23.58 -1.87 -5.88
N ARG A 76 -23.56 -2.43 -4.67
CA ARG A 76 -24.68 -3.09 -3.98
C ARG A 76 -24.54 -2.92 -2.46
N PRO A 77 -25.54 -3.33 -1.64
CA PRO A 77 -25.41 -3.24 -0.17
C PRO A 77 -24.12 -3.84 0.38
N GLY A 78 -23.73 -5.03 -0.10
CA GLY A 78 -22.48 -5.70 0.27
C GLY A 78 -21.42 -5.73 -0.84
N ALA A 79 -21.42 -4.78 -1.78
CA ALA A 79 -20.40 -4.76 -2.84
C ALA A 79 -19.96 -3.35 -3.23
N GLY A 80 -18.67 -3.17 -3.48
CA GLY A 80 -18.08 -1.92 -3.94
C GLY A 80 -16.94 -2.10 -4.95
N SER A 81 -16.57 -1.00 -5.58
CA SER A 81 -15.39 -0.89 -6.45
C SER A 81 -14.57 0.32 -6.03
N LEU A 82 -13.25 0.19 -5.98
CA LEU A 82 -12.30 1.25 -5.68
C LEU A 82 -11.38 1.45 -6.89
N ASP A 83 -11.41 2.65 -7.46
CA ASP A 83 -10.38 3.12 -8.39
C ASP A 83 -9.21 3.67 -7.58
N ALA A 84 -8.02 3.11 -7.78
CA ALA A 84 -6.81 3.48 -7.07
C ALA A 84 -6.00 4.61 -7.75
N ASP A 85 -6.45 5.16 -8.88
CA ASP A 85 -5.85 6.34 -9.52
C ASP A 85 -4.32 6.19 -9.76
N ASP A 86 -3.91 5.04 -10.29
CA ASP A 86 -2.51 4.63 -10.50
C ASP A 86 -1.64 4.65 -9.21
N GLY A 87 -2.29 4.61 -8.05
CA GLY A 87 -1.68 4.74 -6.74
C GLY A 87 -0.99 3.47 -6.23
N MET A 88 -0.47 3.59 -5.01
CA MET A 88 0.17 2.48 -4.31
C MET A 88 -0.87 1.41 -3.94
N GLY A 89 -0.62 0.16 -4.37
CA GLY A 89 -1.52 -0.96 -4.11
C GLY A 89 -1.78 -1.18 -2.62
N HIS A 90 -0.77 -0.97 -1.78
CA HIS A 90 -0.88 -1.09 -0.32
C HIS A 90 -1.95 -0.15 0.24
N SER A 91 -1.88 1.14 -0.12
CA SER A 91 -2.82 2.16 0.32
C SER A 91 -4.23 1.91 -0.21
N ALA A 92 -4.34 1.54 -1.49
CA ALA A 92 -5.63 1.23 -2.10
C ALA A 92 -6.29 0.00 -1.46
N CYS A 93 -5.50 -1.05 -1.15
CA CYS A 93 -6.01 -2.23 -0.45
C CYS A 93 -6.42 -1.93 0.99
N LEU A 94 -5.74 -1.02 1.69
CA LEU A 94 -6.13 -0.58 3.03
C LEU A 94 -7.49 0.13 2.99
N GLU A 95 -7.65 1.14 2.14
CA GLU A 95 -8.94 1.84 1.95
C GLU A 95 -10.05 0.85 1.55
N ALA A 96 -9.79 -0.04 0.58
CA ALA A 96 -10.75 -1.03 0.14
C ALA A 96 -11.17 -2.00 1.25
N MET A 97 -10.24 -2.39 2.14
CA MET A 97 -10.52 -3.24 3.28
C MET A 97 -11.42 -2.53 4.28
N ASP A 98 -11.14 -1.26 4.59
CA ASP A 98 -11.97 -0.45 5.48
C ASP A 98 -13.40 -0.34 4.93
N ARG A 99 -13.56 -0.06 3.63
CA ARG A 99 -14.86 -0.07 2.95
C ARG A 99 -15.55 -1.43 3.00
N ALA A 100 -14.83 -2.52 2.79
CA ALA A 100 -15.40 -3.87 2.88
C ALA A 100 -15.91 -4.15 4.30
N CYS A 101 -15.16 -3.77 5.33
CA CYS A 101 -15.59 -3.90 6.72
C CYS A 101 -16.84 -3.04 7.02
N GLU A 102 -16.91 -1.80 6.53
CA GLU A 102 -18.11 -0.95 6.63
C GLU A 102 -19.35 -1.62 6.03
N LEU A 103 -19.25 -2.07 4.77
CA LEU A 103 -20.37 -2.73 4.08
C LEU A 103 -20.78 -4.05 4.74
N ALA A 104 -19.82 -4.82 5.27
CA ALA A 104 -20.08 -6.10 5.91
C ALA A 104 -20.84 -5.93 7.24
N ARG A 105 -20.62 -4.84 7.98
CA ARG A 105 -21.40 -4.54 9.20
C ARG A 105 -22.88 -4.35 8.90
N GLU A 106 -23.22 -3.83 7.73
CA GLU A 106 -24.61 -3.62 7.30
C GLU A 106 -25.22 -4.87 6.63
N SER A 107 -24.43 -5.59 5.84
CA SER A 107 -24.93 -6.63 4.91
C SER A 107 -24.56 -8.06 5.32
N GLY A 108 -23.82 -8.24 6.42
CA GLY A 108 -23.29 -9.52 6.90
C GLY A 108 -22.05 -10.00 6.14
N ILE A 109 -22.03 -9.83 4.81
CA ILE A 109 -20.88 -10.12 3.94
C ILE A 109 -20.65 -8.95 2.99
N ALA A 110 -19.37 -8.68 2.65
CA ALA A 110 -19.04 -7.69 1.65
C ALA A 110 -17.85 -8.09 0.76
N MET A 111 -17.79 -7.50 -0.43
CA MET A 111 -16.69 -7.60 -1.38
C MET A 111 -16.38 -6.23 -1.98
N VAL A 112 -15.11 -5.85 -2.02
CA VAL A 112 -14.64 -4.64 -2.72
C VAL A 112 -13.58 -5.02 -3.72
N GLY A 113 -13.80 -4.71 -5.00
CA GLY A 113 -12.80 -4.84 -6.04
C GLY A 113 -11.92 -3.59 -6.11
N VAL A 114 -10.61 -3.76 -6.30
CA VAL A 114 -9.68 -2.64 -6.55
C VAL A 114 -9.17 -2.73 -7.98
N HIS A 115 -9.20 -1.61 -8.71
CA HIS A 115 -8.63 -1.50 -10.04
C HIS A 115 -7.77 -0.25 -10.17
N ASN A 116 -7.01 -0.17 -11.27
CA ASN A 116 -6.10 0.95 -11.56
C ASN A 116 -5.08 1.20 -10.44
N GLY A 117 -4.59 0.13 -9.82
CA GLY A 117 -3.61 0.15 -8.74
C GLY A 117 -2.34 -0.62 -9.10
N SER A 118 -1.41 -0.65 -8.15
CA SER A 118 -0.13 -1.33 -8.30
C SER A 118 0.01 -2.54 -7.37
N HIS A 119 1.20 -3.16 -7.35
CA HIS A 119 1.51 -4.28 -6.45
C HIS A 119 1.33 -3.86 -4.98
N CYS A 120 0.62 -4.68 -4.20
CA CYS A 120 0.13 -4.34 -2.85
C CYS A 120 0.79 -5.07 -1.68
N GLY A 121 1.91 -5.75 -1.92
CA GLY A 121 2.66 -6.48 -0.91
C GLY A 121 3.48 -7.54 -1.57
#